data_AF-A0AAE7BZ75-F1
#
_entry.id   AF-A0AAE7BZ75-F1
#
_cell.length_a   1.000
_cell.length_b   1.000
_cell.length_c   1.000
_cell.angle_alpha   90.00
_cell.angle_beta   90.00
_cell.angle_gamma   90.00
#
_symmetry.space_group_name_H-M   'P 1'
#
loop_
_entity.id
_entity.type
_entity.pdbx_description
1 polymer ?
#
loop_
_entity_poly.entity_id
_entity_poly.type
_entity_poly.pdbx_seq_one_letter_code
_entity_poly.pdbx_strand_id
1 'polypeptide(L)'
;MIPTYDKAKEQHDLLDFETAHNIYSKMITGINLSDSEFKEYWDDFITGCIEYSNFRSLWLTLSREEKNNSDFDKRRTDIHNGLITKLNVVKRYLDNEGKNTNWFDEITQERKRIGDFANYIAYIYAVNSRD
;
A
#
# COMPACT_ATOMS: atom_id res chain seq x y z
N MET A 1 -9.72 -20.07 10.71
CA MET A 1 -10.51 -18.93 11.20
C MET A 1 -10.70 -17.99 10.02
N ILE A 2 -11.94 -17.58 9.73
CA ILE A 2 -12.22 -16.63 8.65
C ILE A 2 -11.69 -15.26 9.08
N PRO A 3 -10.87 -14.56 8.27
CA PRO A 3 -10.39 -13.24 8.61
C PRO A 3 -11.56 -12.24 8.63
N THR A 4 -11.60 -11.39 9.64
CA THR A 4 -12.54 -10.27 9.76
C THR A 4 -11.77 -9.00 10.11
N TYR A 5 -12.39 -7.85 9.89
CA TYR A 5 -11.79 -6.58 10.29
C TYR A 5 -11.65 -6.47 11.82
N ASP A 6 -12.59 -7.01 12.59
CA ASP A 6 -12.48 -7.08 14.05
C ASP A 6 -11.25 -7.85 14.51
N LYS A 7 -10.89 -8.93 13.82
CA LYS A 7 -9.67 -9.68 14.10
C LYS A 7 -8.40 -8.91 13.75
N ALA A 8 -8.44 -8.09 12.70
CA ALA A 8 -7.33 -7.24 12.32
C ALA A 8 -7.05 -6.18 13.41
N LYS A 9 -8.10 -5.60 14.03
CA LYS A 9 -7.97 -4.59 15.10
C LYS A 9 -7.26 -5.09 16.37
N GLU A 10 -7.13 -6.41 16.54
CA GLU A 10 -6.33 -6.98 17.63
C GLU A 10 -4.81 -6.81 17.41
N GLN A 11 -4.36 -6.48 16.20
CA GLN A 11 -2.95 -6.22 15.91
C GLN A 11 -2.57 -4.79 16.33
N HIS A 12 -1.60 -4.66 17.23
CA HIS A 12 -1.13 -3.37 17.76
C HIS A 12 -0.54 -2.42 16.70
N ASP A 13 -0.07 -2.96 15.57
CA ASP A 13 0.59 -2.25 14.48
C ASP A 13 -0.34 -2.03 13.27
N LEU A 14 -1.64 -2.33 13.39
CA LEU A 14 -2.61 -2.13 12.32
C LEU A 14 -2.70 -0.65 11.93
N LEU A 15 -2.57 -0.36 10.64
CA LEU A 15 -3.10 0.88 10.09
C LEU A 15 -4.59 0.71 9.84
N ASP A 16 -5.43 1.25 10.73
CA ASP A 16 -6.87 1.14 10.60
C ASP A 16 -7.42 1.93 9.39
N PHE A 17 -8.69 1.66 9.05
CA PHE A 17 -9.29 2.19 7.82
C PHE A 17 -9.42 3.72 7.86
N GLU A 18 -9.77 4.28 9.01
CA GLU A 18 -9.95 5.74 9.18
C GLU A 18 -8.60 6.46 9.10
N THR A 19 -7.57 5.91 9.75
CA THR A 19 -6.21 6.44 9.68
C THR A 19 -5.66 6.36 8.26
N ALA A 20 -5.85 5.22 7.57
CA ALA A 20 -5.48 5.07 6.16
C ALA A 20 -6.20 6.07 5.26
N HIS A 21 -7.51 6.29 5.48
CA HIS A 21 -8.30 7.28 4.76
C HIS A 21 -7.77 8.71 4.94
N ASN A 22 -7.47 9.09 6.18
CA ASN A 22 -6.94 10.41 6.51
C ASN A 22 -5.57 10.63 5.86
N ILE A 23 -4.68 9.64 5.93
CA ILE A 23 -3.37 9.69 5.28
C ILE A 23 -3.50 9.81 3.76
N TYR A 24 -4.35 8.99 3.13
CA TYR A 24 -4.55 9.03 1.69
C TYR A 24 -5.11 10.40 1.25
N SER A 25 -6.06 10.95 2.00
CA SER A 25 -6.62 12.28 1.74
C SER A 25 -5.57 13.40 1.82
N LYS A 26 -4.67 13.34 2.81
CA LYS A 26 -3.51 14.25 2.90
C LYS A 26 -2.58 14.08 1.70
N MET A 27 -2.26 12.84 1.32
CA MET A 27 -1.37 12.51 0.22
C MET A 27 -1.87 13.09 -1.11
N ILE A 28 -3.15 12.89 -1.44
CA ILE A 28 -3.70 13.31 -2.74
C ILE A 28 -3.90 14.82 -2.88
N THR A 29 -3.90 15.58 -1.78
CA THR A 29 -4.03 17.05 -1.82
C THR A 29 -2.84 17.71 -2.53
N GLY A 30 -1.67 17.08 -2.51
CA GLY A 30 -0.45 17.58 -3.15
C GLY A 30 -0.24 17.13 -4.59
N ILE A 31 -1.08 16.23 -5.11
CA ILE A 31 -0.85 15.52 -6.37
C ILE A 31 -1.28 16.36 -7.57
N ASN A 32 -0.43 16.39 -8.59
CA ASN A 32 -0.75 16.92 -9.91
C ASN A 32 -0.60 15.85 -11.01
N LEU A 33 -1.71 15.21 -11.40
CA LEU A 33 -1.69 14.19 -12.47
C LEU A 33 -1.65 14.76 -13.89
N SER A 34 -1.65 16.09 -14.06
CA SER A 34 -1.38 16.69 -15.38
C SER A 34 0.10 16.68 -15.74
N ASP A 35 0.98 16.52 -14.75
CA ASP A 35 2.40 16.27 -14.99
C ASP A 35 2.57 14.82 -15.45
N SER A 36 3.05 14.63 -16.68
CA SER A 36 3.18 13.29 -17.27
C SER A 36 4.24 12.44 -16.55
N GLU A 37 5.33 13.04 -16.07
CA GLU A 37 6.38 12.33 -15.36
C GLU A 37 5.85 11.86 -14.00
N PHE A 38 5.20 12.76 -13.25
CA PHE A 38 4.60 12.37 -11.98
C PHE A 38 3.50 11.32 -12.15
N LYS A 39 2.69 11.44 -13.21
CA LYS A 39 1.63 10.48 -13.50
C LYS A 39 2.19 9.05 -13.67
N GLU A 40 3.33 8.88 -14.34
CA GLU A 40 3.98 7.58 -14.48
C GLU A 40 4.38 7.00 -13.11
N TYR A 41 4.99 7.81 -12.24
CA TYR A 41 5.33 7.39 -10.88
C TYR A 41 4.11 7.06 -10.03
N TRP A 42 3.03 7.81 -10.20
CA TRP A 42 1.77 7.55 -9.53
C TRP A 42 1.15 6.23 -9.99
N ASP A 43 1.04 6.01 -11.31
CA ASP A 43 0.49 4.78 -11.87
C ASP A 43 1.33 3.55 -11.44
N ASP A 44 2.66 3.65 -11.45
CA ASP A 44 3.54 2.60 -10.98
C ASP A 44 3.33 2.29 -9.48
N PHE A 45 3.22 3.32 -8.64
CA PHE A 45 2.90 3.16 -7.22
C PHE A 45 1.54 2.47 -6.99
N ILE A 46 0.49 2.89 -7.70
CA ILE A 46 -0.85 2.32 -7.59
C ILE A 46 -0.86 0.86 -8.03
N THR A 47 -0.26 0.54 -9.17
CA THR A 47 -0.16 -0.85 -9.64
C THR A 47 0.65 -1.72 -8.68
N GLY A 48 1.71 -1.17 -8.07
CA GLY A 48 2.43 -1.82 -6.98
C GLY A 48 1.56 -2.10 -5.74
N CYS A 49 0.66 -1.17 -5.36
CA CYS A 49 -0.28 -1.40 -4.27
C CYS A 49 -1.25 -2.55 -4.57
N ILE A 50 -1.77 -2.60 -5.81
CA ILE A 50 -2.69 -3.64 -6.27
C ILE A 50 -1.99 -5.01 -6.29
N GLU A 51 -0.79 -5.09 -6.86
CA GLU A 51 0.00 -6.32 -6.92
C GLU A 51 0.29 -6.85 -5.51
N TYR A 52 0.77 -5.99 -4.62
CA TYR A 52 1.06 -6.37 -3.24
C TYR A 52 -0.21 -6.84 -2.51
N SER A 53 -1.33 -6.14 -2.68
CA SER A 53 -2.61 -6.49 -2.04
C SER A 53 -3.13 -7.86 -2.51
N ASN A 54 -2.97 -8.16 -3.80
CA ASN A 54 -3.28 -9.47 -4.34
C ASN A 54 -2.40 -10.56 -3.69
N PHE A 55 -1.08 -10.36 -3.65
CA PHE A 55 -0.17 -11.30 -2.99
C PHE A 55 -0.49 -11.51 -1.50
N ARG A 56 -0.80 -10.42 -0.78
CA ARG A 56 -1.08 -10.46 0.65
C ARG A 56 -2.41 -11.14 0.96
N SER A 57 -3.43 -10.94 0.14
CA SER A 57 -4.74 -11.60 0.32
C SER A 57 -4.68 -13.10 0.03
N LEU A 58 -3.91 -13.52 -0.98
CA LEU A 58 -3.66 -14.94 -1.29
C LEU A 58 -2.99 -15.68 -0.12
N TRP A 59 -2.19 -15.02 0.71
CA TRP A 59 -1.52 -15.68 1.85
C TRP A 59 -2.47 -16.48 2.74
N LEU A 60 -3.71 -16.01 2.98
CA LEU A 60 -4.65 -16.74 3.82
C LEU A 60 -5.34 -17.90 3.10
N THR A 61 -5.29 -17.96 1.77
CA THR A 61 -5.87 -19.04 0.96
C THR A 61 -4.88 -20.16 0.67
N LEU A 62 -3.58 -19.89 0.77
CA LEU A 62 -2.53 -20.89 0.55
C LEU A 62 -2.48 -21.96 1.65
N SER A 63 -2.23 -23.19 1.22
CA SER A 63 -1.87 -24.33 2.06
C SER A 63 -0.53 -24.09 2.79
N ARG A 64 -0.24 -24.95 3.77
CA ARG A 64 1.05 -24.89 4.48
C ARG A 64 2.23 -25.18 3.56
N GLU A 65 2.07 -26.11 2.61
CA GLU A 65 3.11 -26.48 1.65
C GLU A 65 3.44 -25.32 0.71
N GLU A 66 2.41 -24.65 0.17
CA GLU A 66 2.59 -23.47 -0.70
C GLU A 66 3.26 -22.29 0.02
N LYS A 67 2.98 -22.12 1.32
CA LYS A 67 3.66 -21.10 2.17
C LYS A 67 5.11 -21.47 2.48
N ASN A 68 5.36 -22.75 2.74
CA ASN A 68 6.67 -23.27 3.11
C ASN A 68 7.58 -23.43 1.89
N ASN A 69 7.02 -23.43 0.68
CA ASN A 69 7.79 -23.23 -0.52
C ASN A 69 8.41 -21.82 -0.45
N SER A 70 9.74 -21.76 -0.29
CA SER A 70 10.52 -20.54 -0.07
C SER A 70 10.23 -19.43 -1.09
N ASP A 71 9.73 -19.82 -2.26
CA ASP A 71 9.47 -18.92 -3.38
C ASP A 71 8.32 -17.96 -3.11
N PHE A 72 7.25 -18.36 -2.40
CA PHE A 72 6.11 -17.47 -2.16
C PHE A 72 6.47 -16.36 -1.17
N ASP A 73 7.13 -16.72 -0.06
CA ASP A 73 7.52 -15.75 0.97
C ASP A 73 8.61 -14.80 0.46
N LYS A 74 9.58 -15.33 -0.31
CA LYS A 74 10.58 -14.51 -0.99
C LYS A 74 9.92 -13.52 -1.96
N ARG A 75 9.03 -14.02 -2.84
CA ARG A 75 8.32 -13.17 -3.80
C ARG A 75 7.47 -12.09 -3.12
N ARG A 76 6.78 -12.43 -2.01
CA ARG A 76 6.06 -11.45 -1.19
C ARG A 76 6.99 -10.36 -0.66
N THR A 77 8.16 -10.75 -0.18
CA THR A 77 9.17 -9.81 0.33
C THR A 77 9.69 -8.90 -0.77
N ASP A 78 10.00 -9.44 -1.95
CA ASP A 78 10.49 -8.70 -3.11
C ASP A 78 9.46 -7.68 -3.61
N ILE A 79 8.19 -8.09 -3.75
CA ILE A 79 7.09 -7.20 -4.16
C ILE A 79 6.89 -6.08 -3.14
N HIS A 80 6.97 -6.39 -1.83
CA HIS A 80 6.84 -5.37 -0.81
C HIS A 80 7.98 -4.35 -0.84
N ASN A 81 9.22 -4.80 -1.06
CA ASN A 81 10.37 -3.91 -1.19
C ASN A 81 10.26 -3.05 -2.46
N GLY A 82 9.73 -3.61 -3.55
CA GLY A 82 9.39 -2.87 -4.76
C GLY A 82 8.35 -1.79 -4.48
N LEU A 83 7.25 -2.11 -3.79
CA LEU A 83 6.22 -1.14 -3.39
C LEU A 83 6.80 0.00 -2.55
N ILE A 84 7.65 -0.31 -1.55
CA ILE A 84 8.31 0.71 -0.73
C ILE A 84 9.17 1.63 -1.59
N THR A 85 9.87 1.09 -2.59
CA THR A 85 10.70 1.88 -3.51
C THR A 85 9.82 2.85 -4.31
N LYS A 86 8.69 2.39 -4.86
CA LYS A 86 7.74 3.22 -5.61
C LYS A 86 7.13 4.33 -4.75
N LEU A 87 6.73 4.00 -3.51
CA LEU A 87 6.23 4.99 -2.54
C LEU A 87 7.28 6.09 -2.25
N ASN A 88 8.55 5.71 -2.11
CA ASN A 88 9.65 6.66 -1.92
C ASN A 88 9.84 7.59 -3.13
N VAL A 89 9.65 7.10 -4.36
CA VAL A 89 9.73 7.94 -5.57
C VAL A 89 8.64 9.00 -5.53
N VAL A 90 7.39 8.63 -5.25
CA VAL A 90 6.27 9.57 -5.11
C VAL A 90 6.58 10.63 -4.04
N LYS A 91 7.06 10.21 -2.87
CA LYS A 91 7.42 11.12 -1.78
C LYS A 91 8.53 12.10 -2.18
N ARG A 92 9.61 11.61 -2.80
CA ARG A 92 10.74 12.45 -3.25
C ARG A 92 10.32 13.46 -4.30
N TYR A 93 9.45 13.07 -5.22
CA TYR A 93 8.93 13.99 -6.23
C TYR A 93 8.15 15.14 -5.57
N LEU A 94 7.22 14.81 -4.67
CA LEU A 94 6.41 15.79 -3.94
C LEU A 94 7.28 16.70 -3.05
N ASP A 95 8.32 16.18 -2.40
CA ASP A 95 9.30 16.99 -1.65
C ASP A 95 10.00 18.02 -2.55
N ASN A 96 10.45 17.60 -3.73
CA ASN A 96 11.16 18.46 -4.68
C ASN A 96 10.26 19.60 -5.20
N GLU A 97 8.95 19.36 -5.26
CA GLU A 97 7.94 20.38 -5.57
C GLU A 97 7.53 21.25 -4.37
N GLY A 98 8.13 21.03 -3.19
CA GLY A 98 7.79 21.74 -1.96
C GLY A 98 6.41 21.40 -1.39
N LYS A 99 5.85 20.24 -1.74
CA LYS A 99 4.57 19.76 -1.18
C LYS A 99 4.77 19.20 0.23
N ASN A 100 3.68 19.18 1.00
CA ASN A 100 3.69 18.57 2.33
C ASN A 100 3.68 17.03 2.21
N THR A 101 4.73 16.39 2.74
CA THR A 101 4.91 14.93 2.75
C THR A 101 4.91 14.31 4.15
N ASN A 102 4.45 15.05 5.18
CA ASN A 102 4.40 14.56 6.56
C ASN A 102 3.57 13.28 6.73
N TRP A 103 2.62 13.04 5.81
CA TRP A 103 1.84 11.80 5.74
C TRP A 103 2.72 10.54 5.60
N PHE A 104 3.94 10.68 5.07
CA PHE A 104 4.86 9.55 4.85
C PHE A 104 5.35 8.96 6.18
N ASP A 105 5.64 9.81 7.16
CA ASP A 105 6.10 9.38 8.49
C ASP A 105 4.99 8.67 9.27
N GLU A 106 3.72 8.98 8.98
CA GLU A 106 2.54 8.30 9.58
C GLU A 106 2.38 6.86 9.05
N ILE A 107 2.93 6.54 7.87
CA ILE A 107 2.85 5.19 7.27
C ILE A 107 4.12 4.38 7.58
N THR A 108 5.28 5.02 7.58
CA THR A 108 6.58 4.32 7.56
C THR A 108 7.16 3.98 8.93
N GLN A 109 6.46 4.29 10.02
CA GLN A 109 6.82 3.83 11.39
C GLN A 109 7.05 2.31 11.44
N GLU A 110 6.21 1.55 10.73
CA GLU A 110 6.26 0.09 10.72
C GLU A 110 6.09 -0.43 9.29
N ARG A 111 6.95 -1.36 8.88
CA ARG A 111 6.92 -1.92 7.52
C ARG A 111 5.55 -2.51 7.17
N LYS A 112 4.84 -3.10 8.14
CA LYS A 112 3.50 -3.68 7.91
C LYS A 112 2.42 -2.62 7.63
N ARG A 113 2.53 -1.42 8.20
CA ARG A 113 1.59 -0.32 7.96
C ARG A 113 1.61 0.15 6.50
N ILE A 114 2.77 0.09 5.84
CA ILE A 114 2.88 0.32 4.38
C ILE A 114 2.02 -0.67 3.61
N GLY A 115 2.07 -1.95 4.00
CA GLY A 115 1.25 -2.97 3.39
C GLY A 115 -0.24 -2.80 3.68
N ASP A 116 -0.61 -2.32 4.87
CA ASP A 116 -2.01 -2.05 5.23
C ASP A 116 -2.56 -0.87 4.41
N PHE A 117 -1.73 0.16 4.23
CA PHE A 117 -2.03 1.30 3.38
C PHE A 117 -2.22 0.90 1.90
N ALA A 118 -1.36 0.02 1.38
CA ALA A 118 -1.50 -0.52 0.04
C ALA A 118 -2.83 -1.29 -0.16
N ASN A 119 -3.24 -2.08 0.83
CA ASN A 119 -4.54 -2.76 0.81
C ASN A 119 -5.70 -1.75 0.77
N TYR A 120 -5.61 -0.67 1.56
CA TYR A 120 -6.60 0.40 1.54
C TYR A 120 -6.69 1.08 0.16
N ILE A 121 -5.56 1.43 -0.44
CA ILE A 121 -5.52 2.03 -1.79
C ILE A 121 -6.13 1.08 -2.82
N ALA A 122 -5.73 -0.20 -2.82
CA ALA A 122 -6.28 -1.18 -3.75
C ALA A 122 -7.79 -1.35 -3.58
N TYR A 123 -8.30 -1.33 -2.34
CA TYR A 123 -9.73 -1.31 -2.06
C TYR A 123 -10.42 -0.08 -2.66
N ILE A 124 -9.86 1.12 -2.48
CA ILE A 124 -10.44 2.37 -3.02
C ILE A 124 -10.53 2.30 -4.55
N TYR A 125 -9.46 1.86 -5.22
CA TYR A 125 -9.45 1.72 -6.68
C TYR A 125 -10.49 0.69 -7.16
N ALA A 126 -10.58 -0.46 -6.49
CA ALA A 126 -11.55 -1.50 -6.84
C ALA A 126 -13.01 -1.09 -6.58
N VAL A 127 -13.28 -0.27 -5.56
CA VAL A 127 -14.64 0.21 -5.27
C VAL A 127 -15.05 1.35 -6.19
N ASN A 128 -14.12 2.21 -6.59
CA ASN A 128 -14.40 3.28 -7.55
C ASN A 128 -14.50 2.79 -9.00
N SER A 129 -14.09 1.55 -9.30
CA SER A 129 -14.32 0.91 -10.60
C SER A 129 -15.67 0.18 -10.69
N ARG A 130 -16.58 0.46 -9.76
CA ARG A 130 -17.96 -0.05 -9.81
C ARG A 130 -18.76 0.87 -10.72
N ASP A 131 -18.98 0.42 -11.95
CA ASP A 131 -19.95 1.02 -12.86
C ASP A 131 -21.39 0.85 -12.34
#